data_AF-A0AAJ2DNP6-F1
#
_entry.id   AF-A0AAJ2DNP6-F1
#
_cell.length_a   1.000
_cell.length_b   1.000
_cell.length_c   1.000
_cell.angle_alpha   90.00
_cell.angle_beta   90.00
_cell.angle_gamma   90.00
#
_symmetry.space_group_name_H-M   'P 1'
#
loop_
_entity.id
_entity.type
_entity.pdbx_description
1 polymer ?
#
loop_
_entity_poly.entity_id
_entity_poly.type
_entity_poly.pdbx_seq_one_letter_code
_entity_poly.pdbx_strand_id
1 'polypeptide(L)'
;MRTPWVLVIQWDGYVADPDAWSDEFFNYDYIGARWPWHNDGMSVGNGGFSLRSTKLMRLLASDEFPLRDGIYEDKLIGRIYRPLLESKYGIRFAPNDVADRFSYENSHPPGPTFGFHSPHNLARHLDASALQELVAMAHPSTVAADSMVCLLGNCFLAHEFPSMEALFPAMKQAIGVNELRDRLIKVGMNDALATYCLSLCEKLVRASAEDGKLGRQQLEEAQ
;
A
#
# COMPACT_ATOMS: atom_id res chain seq x y z
N MET A 1 -6.52 5.99 27.11
CA MET A 1 -6.01 4.69 26.60
C MET A 1 -5.34 3.91 27.71
N ARG A 2 -5.71 2.63 27.86
CA ARG A 2 -5.14 1.66 28.83
C ARG A 2 -4.13 0.70 28.20
N THR A 3 -4.11 0.55 26.87
CA THR A 3 -3.12 -0.25 26.15
C THR A 3 -1.79 0.52 26.04
N PRO A 4 -0.64 -0.09 26.28
CA PRO A 4 0.64 0.62 26.17
C PRO A 4 1.14 0.81 24.73
N TRP A 5 0.64 0.01 23.77
CA TRP A 5 0.86 0.19 22.33
C TRP A 5 -0.46 0.08 21.54
N VAL A 6 -0.42 0.61 20.33
CA VAL A 6 -1.50 0.55 19.33
C VAL A 6 -0.87 0.18 18.00
N LEU A 7 -1.42 -0.84 17.34
CA LEU A 7 -1.14 -1.14 15.95
C LEU A 7 -2.10 -0.32 15.08
N VAL A 8 -1.56 0.55 14.25
CA VAL A 8 -2.28 1.37 13.28
C VAL A 8 -2.21 0.67 11.93
N ILE A 9 -3.38 0.39 11.37
CA ILE A 9 -3.55 -0.21 10.04
C ILE A 9 -4.56 0.65 9.28
N GLN A 10 -4.15 1.19 8.13
CA GLN A 10 -5.01 1.87 7.17
C GLN A 10 -5.65 0.86 6.22
N TRP A 11 -6.63 1.30 5.42
CA TRP A 11 -7.46 0.42 4.58
C TRP A 11 -6.64 -0.39 3.56
N ASP A 12 -5.44 0.06 3.24
CA ASP A 12 -4.49 -0.44 2.27
C ASP A 12 -3.24 -1.05 2.92
N GLY A 13 -3.30 -1.38 4.21
CA GLY A 13 -2.29 -2.16 4.93
C GLY A 13 -2.88 -3.41 5.56
N TYR A 14 -2.11 -4.49 5.59
CA TYR A 14 -2.53 -5.77 6.17
C TYR A 14 -1.36 -6.50 6.82
N VAL A 15 -1.68 -7.44 7.72
CA VAL A 15 -0.73 -8.44 8.20
C VAL A 15 -0.42 -9.38 7.04
N ALA A 16 0.86 -9.51 6.70
CA ALA A 16 1.36 -10.39 5.65
C ALA A 16 1.69 -11.78 6.21
N ASP A 17 2.36 -11.81 7.35
CA ASP A 17 2.77 -13.04 8.02
C ASP A 17 2.62 -12.86 9.54
N PRO A 18 1.60 -13.47 10.17
CA PRO A 18 1.41 -13.34 11.62
C PRO A 18 2.54 -13.98 12.43
N ASP A 19 3.25 -14.98 11.89
CA ASP A 19 4.35 -15.67 12.58
C ASP A 19 5.63 -14.81 12.59
N ALA A 20 5.70 -13.76 11.77
CA ALA A 20 6.78 -12.77 11.80
C ALA A 20 6.64 -11.73 12.93
N TRP A 21 5.58 -11.82 13.75
CA TRP A 21 5.48 -10.98 14.95
C TRP A 21 6.61 -11.28 15.95
N SER A 22 7.16 -10.22 16.55
CA SER A 22 8.17 -10.34 17.61
C SER A 22 7.85 -9.40 18.77
N ASP A 23 7.91 -9.91 20.00
CA ASP A 23 7.75 -9.10 21.22
C ASP A 23 8.83 -8.02 21.35
N GLU A 24 9.95 -8.15 20.62
CA GLU A 24 10.97 -7.11 20.48
C GLU A 24 10.38 -5.79 19.94
N PHE A 25 9.30 -5.85 19.16
CA PHE A 25 8.63 -4.65 18.64
C PHE A 25 8.13 -3.73 19.77
N PHE A 26 7.83 -4.27 20.95
CA PHE A 26 7.46 -3.47 22.12
C PHE A 26 8.64 -2.71 22.75
N ASN A 27 9.88 -2.92 22.31
CA ASN A 27 11.02 -2.13 22.77
C ASN A 27 11.05 -0.72 22.15
N TYR A 28 10.18 -0.41 21.19
CA TYR A 28 10.17 0.85 20.47
C TYR A 28 8.83 1.58 20.66
N ASP A 29 8.90 2.91 20.57
CA ASP A 29 7.75 3.80 20.63
C ASP A 29 7.13 4.03 19.25
N TYR A 30 7.91 3.85 18.17
CA TYR A 30 7.44 3.92 16.79
C TYR A 30 8.16 2.89 15.91
N ILE A 31 7.39 2.09 15.19
CA ILE A 31 7.86 1.20 14.13
C ILE A 31 6.90 1.31 12.96
N GLY A 32 7.44 1.42 11.75
CA GLY A 32 6.71 1.22 10.50
C GLY A 32 7.72 0.90 9.41
N ALA A 33 7.28 0.88 8.16
CA ALA A 33 8.14 0.57 7.04
C ALA A 33 9.27 1.59 6.86
N ARG A 34 10.42 1.08 6.40
CA ARG A 34 11.58 1.90 6.06
C ARG A 34 11.38 2.61 4.71
N TRP A 35 11.72 3.90 4.68
CA TRP A 35 11.88 4.69 3.47
C TRP A 35 13.25 4.45 2.83
N PRO A 36 13.32 3.86 1.62
CA PRO A 36 14.58 3.51 0.99
C PRO A 36 15.40 4.72 0.50
N TRP A 37 14.79 5.90 0.40
CA TRP A 37 15.43 7.15 -0.05
C TRP A 37 16.01 7.99 1.11
N HIS A 38 16.04 7.47 2.34
CA HIS A 38 16.64 8.12 3.50
C HIS A 38 17.76 7.28 4.10
N ASN A 39 18.91 7.93 4.32
CA ASN A 39 20.18 7.28 4.68
C ASN A 39 20.82 7.93 5.92
N ASP A 40 20.11 8.86 6.55
CA ASP A 40 20.58 9.75 7.64
C ASP A 40 20.26 9.20 9.03
N GLY A 41 19.86 7.93 9.14
CA GLY A 41 19.39 7.31 10.38
C GLY A 41 17.93 7.60 10.73
N MET A 42 17.24 8.45 9.95
CA MET A 42 15.82 8.80 10.13
C MET A 42 14.96 8.23 9.00
N SER A 43 15.19 6.96 8.67
CA SER A 43 14.57 6.25 7.56
C SER A 43 13.31 5.47 7.91
N VAL A 44 12.89 5.43 9.19
CA VAL A 44 11.68 4.70 9.60
C VAL A 44 10.50 5.67 9.67
N GLY A 45 9.42 5.30 8.99
CA GLY A 45 8.18 6.07 8.86
C GLY A 45 7.00 5.17 8.61
N ASN A 46 6.18 5.49 7.60
CA ASN A 46 4.98 4.76 7.19
C ASN A 46 3.86 4.78 8.24
N GLY A 47 3.03 5.82 8.16
CA GLY A 47 1.95 6.03 9.10
C GLY A 47 0.88 4.94 9.05
N GLY A 48 0.66 4.36 7.87
CA GLY A 48 -0.49 3.50 7.61
C GLY A 48 -0.34 2.02 7.96
N PHE A 49 0.87 1.54 8.26
CA PHE A 49 1.08 0.28 8.97
C PHE A 49 2.19 0.47 10.01
N SER A 50 1.80 0.88 11.22
CA SER A 50 2.76 1.26 12.27
C SER A 50 2.36 0.81 13.66
N LEU A 51 3.34 0.40 14.47
CA LEU A 51 3.18 0.20 15.90
C LEU A 51 3.61 1.48 16.64
N ARG A 52 2.73 1.99 17.50
CA ARG A 52 2.95 3.26 18.22
C ARG A 52 2.68 3.09 19.70
N SER A 53 3.58 3.59 20.55
CA SER A 53 3.34 3.59 21.99
C SER A 53 2.32 4.66 22.38
N THR A 54 1.55 4.39 23.44
CA THR A 54 0.63 5.37 24.02
C THR A 54 1.36 6.60 24.54
N LYS A 55 2.64 6.47 24.92
CA LYS A 55 3.50 7.60 25.28
C LYS A 55 3.68 8.54 24.10
N LEU A 56 4.08 8.02 22.93
CA LEU A 56 4.22 8.81 21.71
C LEU A 56 2.90 9.46 21.30
N MET A 57 1.81 8.69 21.28
CA MET A 57 0.49 9.19 20.87
C MET A 57 0.01 10.37 21.74
N ARG A 58 0.28 10.34 23.05
CA ARG A 58 -0.07 11.44 23.96
C ARG A 58 0.76 12.70 23.72
N LEU A 59 2.05 12.54 23.39
CA LEU A 59 2.89 13.69 23.04
C LEU A 59 2.40 14.34 21.76
N LEU A 60 2.13 13.54 20.73
CA LEU A 60 1.65 14.04 19.43
C LEU A 60 0.27 14.70 19.48
N ALA A 61 -0.51 14.44 20.53
CA ALA A 61 -1.79 15.11 20.78
C ALA A 61 -1.66 16.47 21.48
N SER A 62 -0.43 16.88 21.86
CA SER A 62 -0.18 18.18 22.49
C SER A 62 0.14 19.28 21.47
N ASP A 63 0.01 20.53 21.90
CA ASP A 63 0.27 21.71 21.05
C ASP A 63 1.75 21.87 20.62
N GLU A 64 2.68 21.10 21.20
CA GLU A 64 4.10 21.12 20.81
C GLU A 64 4.36 20.45 19.44
N PHE A 65 3.43 19.60 18.99
CA PHE A 65 3.57 18.83 17.74
C PHE A 65 2.41 19.09 16.78
N PRO A 66 2.21 20.34 16.34
CA PRO A 66 1.07 20.69 15.49
C PRO A 66 1.16 19.98 14.13
N LEU A 67 0.00 19.68 13.56
CA LEU A 67 -0.06 19.29 12.14
C LEU A 67 0.43 20.46 11.28
N ARG A 68 1.00 20.11 10.11
CA ARG A 68 1.50 21.10 9.15
C ARG A 68 0.91 20.81 7.79
N ASP A 69 0.34 21.84 7.17
CA ASP A 69 -0.31 21.72 5.88
C ASP A 69 0.65 21.16 4.82
N GLY A 70 0.15 20.20 4.04
CA GLY A 70 0.91 19.57 2.96
C GLY A 70 2.03 18.62 3.41
N ILE A 71 2.12 18.29 4.71
CA ILE A 71 3.11 17.34 5.22
C ILE A 71 2.40 16.12 5.80
N TYR A 72 2.77 14.93 5.30
CA TYR A 72 2.29 13.66 5.84
C TYR A 72 2.69 13.49 7.31
N GLU A 73 1.80 12.86 8.07
CA GLU A 73 1.93 12.69 9.51
C GLU A 73 3.17 11.87 9.91
N ASP A 74 3.47 10.81 9.16
CA ASP A 74 4.65 9.99 9.40
C ASP A 74 5.96 10.74 9.14
N LYS A 75 5.99 11.65 8.16
CA LYS A 75 7.11 12.57 7.93
C LYS A 75 7.27 13.59 9.06
N LEU A 76 6.16 14.04 9.66
CA LEU A 76 6.20 14.87 10.87
C LEU A 76 6.83 14.08 12.02
N ILE A 77 6.33 12.88 12.32
CA ILE A 77 6.81 12.07 13.44
C ILE A 77 8.24 11.59 13.23
N GLY A 78 8.47 10.84 12.15
CA GLY A 78 9.69 10.10 11.87
C GLY A 78 10.87 10.97 11.46
N ARG A 79 10.66 12.25 11.10
CA ARG A 79 11.74 13.15 10.68
C ARG A 79 11.72 14.53 11.32
N ILE A 80 10.63 15.29 11.15
CA ILE A 80 10.61 16.71 11.58
C ILE A 80 10.63 16.83 13.11
N TYR A 81 9.85 16.00 13.78
CA TYR A 81 9.72 15.98 15.24
C TYR A 81 10.64 14.95 15.91
N ARG A 82 11.14 13.97 15.15
CA ARG A 82 12.02 12.92 15.66
C ARG A 82 13.18 13.41 16.53
N PRO A 83 13.99 14.42 16.14
CA PRO A 83 15.08 14.90 16.98
C PRO A 83 14.63 15.38 18.36
N LEU A 84 13.49 16.07 18.45
CA LEU A 84 12.93 16.54 19.71
C LEU A 84 12.28 15.41 20.51
N LEU A 85 11.56 14.52 19.84
CA LEU A 85 10.96 13.31 20.44
C LEU A 85 12.03 12.42 21.08
N GLU A 86 13.14 12.19 20.40
CA GLU A 86 14.27 11.42 20.92
C GLU A 86 14.98 12.15 22.07
N SER A 87 15.41 13.40 21.86
CA SER A 87 16.25 14.12 22.83
C SER A 87 15.52 14.57 24.10
N LYS A 88 14.30 15.08 23.98
CA LYS A 88 13.53 15.64 25.11
C LYS A 88 12.66 14.60 25.79
N TYR A 89 12.09 13.68 25.01
CA TYR A 89 11.08 12.75 25.50
C TYR A 89 11.57 11.30 25.57
N GLY A 90 12.76 10.99 25.05
CA GLY A 90 13.29 9.62 25.03
C GLY A 90 12.37 8.67 24.27
N ILE A 91 11.77 9.14 23.18
CA ILE A 91 11.03 8.29 22.23
C ILE A 91 12.04 7.47 21.45
N ARG A 92 11.79 6.16 21.36
CA ARG A 92 12.65 5.22 20.63
C ARG A 92 12.02 4.83 19.29
N PHE A 93 12.64 5.22 18.20
CA PHE A 93 12.29 4.71 16.87
C PHE A 93 13.02 3.39 16.62
N ALA A 94 12.37 2.45 15.94
CA ALA A 94 13.02 1.21 15.54
C ALA A 94 14.24 1.46 14.63
N PRO A 95 15.33 0.68 14.77
CA PRO A 95 16.38 0.61 13.77
C PRO A 95 15.89 -0.09 12.49
N ASN A 96 16.66 0.03 11.41
CA ASN A 96 16.28 -0.44 10.09
C ASN A 96 16.00 -1.95 10.02
N ASP A 97 16.77 -2.77 10.71
CA ASP A 97 16.61 -4.23 10.73
C ASP A 97 15.34 -4.69 11.47
N VAL A 98 14.90 -3.93 12.48
CA VAL A 98 13.61 -4.14 13.14
C VAL A 98 12.48 -3.69 12.24
N ALA A 99 12.61 -2.52 11.60
CA ALA A 99 11.62 -1.99 10.67
C ALA A 99 11.38 -2.94 9.48
N ASP A 100 12.43 -3.47 8.88
CA ASP A 100 12.35 -4.39 7.73
C ASP A 100 11.63 -5.72 8.09
N ARG A 101 11.73 -6.17 9.35
CA ARG A 101 10.95 -7.32 9.88
C ARG A 101 9.51 -6.98 10.25
N PHE A 102 9.24 -5.72 10.58
CA PHE A 102 7.91 -5.28 10.99
C PHE A 102 7.01 -5.02 9.79
N SER A 103 7.42 -4.16 8.85
CA SER A 103 6.64 -3.93 7.65
C SER A 103 7.44 -3.36 6.49
N TYR A 104 6.86 -3.44 5.29
CA TYR A 104 7.40 -2.80 4.08
C TYR A 104 6.33 -2.01 3.32
N GLU A 105 6.79 -1.11 2.45
CA GLU A 105 5.90 -0.30 1.61
C GLU A 105 6.52 -0.03 0.24
N ASN A 106 7.71 0.56 0.20
CA ASN A 106 8.35 1.03 -1.03
C ASN A 106 9.60 0.22 -1.41
N SER A 107 9.83 -0.90 -0.74
CA SER A 107 10.96 -1.79 -1.01
C SER A 107 10.52 -3.25 -0.85
N HIS A 108 11.24 -4.16 -1.51
CA HIS A 108 11.00 -5.57 -1.31
C HIS A 108 11.56 -5.98 0.05
N PRO A 109 10.80 -6.70 0.89
CA PRO A 109 11.31 -7.14 2.18
C PRO A 109 12.45 -8.16 1.96
N PRO A 110 13.53 -8.11 2.77
CA PRO A 110 14.67 -9.03 2.64
C PRO A 110 14.39 -10.44 3.20
N GLY A 111 13.25 -10.63 3.86
CA GLY A 111 12.81 -11.88 4.47
C GLY A 111 11.34 -11.79 4.92
N PRO A 112 10.86 -12.71 5.76
CA PRO A 112 9.53 -12.62 6.36
C PRO A 112 9.33 -11.28 7.07
N THR A 113 8.13 -10.72 6.94
CA THR A 113 7.78 -9.39 7.46
C THR A 113 6.35 -9.43 7.98
N PHE A 114 6.09 -8.81 9.13
CA PHE A 114 4.80 -8.94 9.80
C PHE A 114 3.65 -8.32 8.99
N GLY A 115 3.88 -7.20 8.31
CA GLY A 115 2.86 -6.56 7.50
C GLY A 115 3.39 -5.73 6.34
N PHE A 116 2.45 -5.08 5.66
CA PHE A 116 2.76 -4.18 4.57
C PHE A 116 1.78 -3.02 4.52
N HIS A 117 2.13 -2.01 3.73
CA HIS A 117 1.27 -0.86 3.47
C HIS A 117 1.23 -0.51 1.98
N SER A 118 0.27 0.34 1.63
CA SER A 118 -0.02 0.92 0.33
C SER A 118 -0.65 -0.02 -0.71
N PRO A 119 -1.52 0.50 -1.59
CA PRO A 119 -2.27 -0.30 -2.54
C PRO A 119 -1.39 -1.02 -3.56
N HIS A 120 -0.23 -0.45 -3.93
CA HIS A 120 0.70 -1.04 -4.90
C HIS A 120 1.33 -2.36 -4.45
N ASN A 121 1.08 -2.80 -3.21
CA ASN A 121 1.47 -4.09 -2.68
C ASN A 121 0.33 -5.11 -2.60
N LEU A 122 -0.92 -4.74 -2.85
CA LEU A 122 -2.09 -5.58 -2.58
C LEU A 122 -2.08 -6.90 -3.35
N ALA A 123 -1.74 -6.89 -4.63
CA ALA A 123 -1.71 -8.11 -5.46
C ALA A 123 -0.63 -9.13 -5.04
N ARG A 124 0.22 -8.78 -4.07
CA ARG A 124 1.17 -9.73 -3.47
C ARG A 124 0.51 -10.60 -2.39
N HIS A 125 -0.62 -10.18 -1.86
CA HIS A 125 -1.27 -10.74 -0.68
C HIS A 125 -2.77 -11.01 -0.86
N LEU A 126 -3.40 -10.35 -1.84
CA LEU A 126 -4.79 -10.55 -2.21
C LEU A 126 -4.86 -11.22 -3.58
N ASP A 127 -5.81 -12.15 -3.72
CA ASP A 127 -6.16 -12.70 -5.02
C ASP A 127 -7.02 -11.72 -5.83
N ALA A 128 -7.23 -12.04 -7.11
CA ALA A 128 -8.01 -11.22 -8.01
C ALA A 128 -9.47 -11.02 -7.58
N SER A 129 -10.07 -11.99 -6.88
CA SER A 129 -11.44 -11.89 -6.39
C SER A 129 -11.54 -10.85 -5.27
N ALA A 130 -10.64 -10.93 -4.29
CA ALA A 130 -10.55 -9.95 -3.21
C ALA A 130 -10.25 -8.54 -3.74
N LEU A 131 -9.39 -8.42 -4.75
CA LEU A 131 -9.13 -7.14 -5.42
C LEU A 131 -10.35 -6.60 -6.16
N GLN A 132 -11.10 -7.47 -6.83
CA GLN A 132 -12.33 -7.08 -7.52
C GLN A 132 -13.38 -6.56 -6.54
N GLU A 133 -13.56 -7.22 -5.39
CA GLU A 133 -14.44 -6.77 -4.31
C GLU A 133 -14.00 -5.41 -3.75
N LEU A 134 -12.71 -5.26 -3.45
CA LEU A 134 -12.15 -4.01 -2.95
C LEU A 134 -12.43 -2.85 -3.91
N VAL A 135 -12.16 -3.06 -5.20
CA VAL A 135 -12.37 -2.02 -6.23
C VAL A 135 -13.85 -1.72 -6.44
N ALA A 136 -14.73 -2.72 -6.33
CA ALA A 136 -16.17 -2.53 -6.44
C ALA A 136 -16.74 -1.68 -5.29
N MET A 137 -16.14 -1.75 -4.10
CA MET A 137 -16.54 -0.96 -2.93
C MET A 137 -15.85 0.41 -2.85
N ALA A 138 -14.71 0.57 -3.52
CA ALA A 138 -13.91 1.78 -3.45
C ALA A 138 -14.56 2.97 -4.19
N HIS A 139 -14.40 4.17 -3.63
CA HIS A 139 -14.79 5.39 -4.35
C HIS A 139 -13.95 5.55 -5.64
N PRO A 140 -14.50 6.08 -6.75
CA PRO A 140 -13.73 6.23 -8.00
C PRO A 140 -12.42 6.99 -7.86
N SER A 141 -12.36 7.98 -6.95
CA SER A 141 -11.10 8.71 -6.66
C SER A 141 -10.02 7.84 -6.00
N THR A 142 -10.42 6.83 -5.20
CA THR A 142 -9.50 5.85 -4.61
C THR A 142 -8.97 4.94 -5.70
N VAL A 143 -9.86 4.40 -6.56
CA VAL A 143 -9.47 3.55 -7.70
C VAL A 143 -8.52 4.28 -8.65
N ALA A 144 -8.71 5.59 -8.82
CA ALA A 144 -7.88 6.44 -9.67
C ALA A 144 -6.60 6.98 -8.99
N ALA A 145 -6.35 6.66 -7.71
CA ALA A 145 -5.19 7.15 -7.00
C ALA A 145 -3.88 6.61 -7.62
N ASP A 146 -2.81 7.39 -7.56
CA ASP A 146 -1.52 7.03 -8.18
C ASP A 146 -0.99 5.69 -7.65
N SER A 147 -1.21 5.36 -6.38
CA SER A 147 -0.80 4.07 -5.81
C SER A 147 -1.63 2.88 -6.31
N MET A 148 -2.91 3.07 -6.61
CA MET A 148 -3.74 2.06 -7.30
C MET A 148 -3.31 1.91 -8.77
N VAL A 149 -2.95 2.99 -9.45
CA VAL A 149 -2.39 2.91 -10.80
C VAL A 149 -1.02 2.20 -10.79
N CYS A 150 -0.21 2.45 -9.77
CA CYS A 150 1.04 1.72 -9.55
C CYS A 150 0.78 0.22 -9.29
N LEU A 151 -0.28 -0.15 -8.57
CA LEU A 151 -0.71 -1.55 -8.43
C LEU A 151 -0.94 -2.21 -9.80
N LEU A 152 -1.70 -1.58 -10.70
CA LEU A 152 -1.92 -2.10 -12.06
C LEU A 152 -0.59 -2.33 -12.81
N GLY A 153 0.32 -1.35 -12.72
CA GLY A 153 1.66 -1.46 -13.30
C GLY A 153 2.47 -2.63 -12.71
N ASN A 154 2.41 -2.83 -11.40
CA ASN A 154 3.07 -3.93 -10.72
C ASN A 154 2.49 -5.30 -11.12
N CYS A 155 1.17 -5.43 -11.24
CA CYS A 155 0.53 -6.64 -11.73
C CYS A 155 1.00 -6.97 -13.15
N PHE A 156 1.08 -5.96 -14.02
CA PHE A 156 1.60 -6.12 -15.38
C PHE A 156 3.06 -6.63 -15.39
N LEU A 157 3.93 -6.02 -14.59
CA LEU A 157 5.33 -6.43 -14.50
C LEU A 157 5.50 -7.83 -13.88
N ALA A 158 4.58 -8.24 -13.01
CA ALA A 158 4.55 -9.55 -12.39
C ALA A 158 3.83 -10.63 -13.23
N HIS A 159 3.27 -10.28 -14.40
CA HIS A 159 2.40 -11.14 -15.19
C HIS A 159 1.17 -11.67 -14.43
N GLU A 160 0.68 -10.90 -13.46
CA GLU A 160 -0.51 -11.21 -12.67
C GLU A 160 -1.76 -10.72 -13.42
N PHE A 161 -2.13 -11.46 -14.47
CA PHE A 161 -3.23 -11.09 -15.38
C PHE A 161 -4.61 -11.06 -14.70
N PRO A 162 -4.96 -12.00 -13.80
CA PRO A 162 -6.26 -11.96 -13.10
C PRO A 162 -6.51 -10.64 -12.34
N SER A 163 -5.51 -10.09 -11.64
CA SER A 163 -5.66 -8.80 -10.96
C SER A 163 -5.70 -7.65 -11.95
N MET A 164 -4.98 -7.72 -13.08
CA MET A 164 -5.14 -6.71 -14.13
C MET A 164 -6.59 -6.65 -14.63
N GLU A 165 -7.23 -7.80 -14.81
CA GLU A 165 -8.65 -7.89 -15.19
C GLU A 165 -9.61 -7.36 -14.11
N ALA A 166 -9.29 -7.60 -12.84
CA ALA A 166 -10.06 -7.07 -11.72
C ALA A 166 -9.98 -5.54 -11.60
N LEU A 167 -8.79 -4.96 -11.82
CA LEU A 167 -8.51 -3.54 -11.62
C LEU A 167 -8.92 -2.65 -12.80
N PHE A 168 -8.58 -3.08 -14.02
CA PHE A 168 -8.62 -2.21 -15.21
C PHE A 168 -10.01 -1.65 -15.54
N PRO A 169 -11.12 -2.42 -15.52
CA PRO A 169 -12.43 -1.90 -15.87
C PRO A 169 -12.85 -0.70 -15.03
N ALA A 170 -12.65 -0.78 -13.71
CA ALA A 170 -12.99 0.29 -12.79
C ALA A 170 -12.08 1.51 -12.95
N MET A 171 -10.78 1.31 -13.17
CA MET A 171 -9.85 2.41 -13.45
C MET A 171 -10.19 3.12 -14.77
N LYS A 172 -10.49 2.35 -15.82
CA LYS A 172 -10.96 2.88 -17.11
C LYS A 172 -12.25 3.68 -16.94
N GLN A 173 -13.18 3.22 -16.13
CA GLN A 173 -14.42 3.95 -15.82
C GLN A 173 -14.15 5.24 -15.03
N ALA A 174 -13.21 5.21 -14.08
CA ALA A 174 -12.94 6.35 -13.20
C ALA A 174 -12.23 7.51 -13.90
N ILE A 175 -11.25 7.23 -14.77
CA ILE A 175 -10.39 8.27 -15.38
C ILE A 175 -10.19 8.15 -16.89
N GLY A 176 -10.64 7.05 -17.51
CA GLY A 176 -10.40 6.80 -18.94
C GLY A 176 -8.99 6.29 -19.24
N VAL A 177 -8.81 5.72 -20.44
CA VAL A 177 -7.57 5.02 -20.82
C VAL A 177 -6.38 5.98 -21.02
N ASN A 178 -6.62 7.17 -21.58
CA ASN A 178 -5.55 8.13 -21.85
C ASN A 178 -4.93 8.67 -20.55
N GLU A 179 -5.75 9.11 -19.60
CA GLU A 179 -5.28 9.57 -18.28
C GLU A 179 -4.63 8.41 -17.51
N LEU A 180 -5.18 7.19 -17.59
CA LEU A 180 -4.57 6.03 -16.97
C LEU A 180 -3.16 5.75 -17.52
N ARG A 181 -2.94 5.91 -18.84
CA ARG A 181 -1.61 5.81 -19.46
C ARG A 181 -0.67 6.87 -18.88
N ASP A 182 -1.11 8.12 -18.85
CA ASP A 182 -0.28 9.24 -18.40
C ASP A 182 0.07 9.07 -16.91
N ARG A 183 -0.83 8.51 -16.09
CA ARG A 183 -0.55 8.15 -14.71
C ARG A 183 0.40 6.96 -14.56
N LEU A 184 0.29 5.92 -15.39
CA LEU A 184 1.27 4.83 -15.42
C LEU A 184 2.68 5.37 -15.70
N ILE A 185 2.80 6.35 -16.61
CA ILE A 185 4.06 7.03 -16.90
C ILE A 185 4.54 7.84 -15.69
N LYS A 186 3.64 8.61 -15.07
CA LYS A 186 3.93 9.39 -13.86
C LYS A 186 4.49 8.53 -12.72
N VAL A 187 3.96 7.31 -12.54
CA VAL A 187 4.42 6.38 -11.49
C VAL A 187 5.63 5.54 -11.89
N GLY A 188 6.24 5.81 -13.06
CA GLY A 188 7.56 5.31 -13.41
C GLY A 188 7.61 4.33 -14.59
N MET A 189 6.49 4.01 -15.23
CA MET A 189 6.53 3.23 -16.49
C MET A 189 7.02 4.11 -17.64
N ASN A 190 7.71 3.52 -18.61
CA ASN A 190 7.94 4.21 -19.88
C ASN A 190 6.68 4.15 -20.76
N ASP A 191 6.57 5.07 -21.71
CA ASP A 191 5.39 5.22 -22.58
C ASP A 191 5.04 3.94 -23.37
N ALA A 192 6.06 3.25 -23.89
CA ALA A 192 5.85 2.01 -24.65
C ALA A 192 5.27 0.89 -23.77
N LEU A 193 5.79 0.71 -22.55
CA LEU A 193 5.27 -0.27 -21.60
C LEU A 193 3.89 0.12 -21.09
N ALA A 194 3.63 1.40 -20.81
CA ALA A 194 2.31 1.87 -20.37
C ALA A 194 1.25 1.59 -21.46
N THR A 195 1.57 1.92 -22.71
CA THR A 195 0.69 1.66 -23.87
C THR A 195 0.45 0.16 -24.04
N TYR A 196 1.50 -0.66 -23.94
CA TYR A 196 1.37 -2.11 -24.07
C TYR A 196 0.57 -2.74 -22.92
N CYS A 197 0.80 -2.31 -21.68
CA CYS A 197 0.04 -2.73 -20.50
C CYS A 197 -1.47 -2.51 -20.70
N LEU A 198 -1.87 -1.32 -21.15
CA LEU A 198 -3.29 -1.02 -21.38
C LEU A 198 -3.88 -1.79 -22.56
N SER A 199 -3.12 -1.98 -23.63
CA SER A 199 -3.53 -2.84 -24.75
C SER A 199 -3.77 -4.28 -24.29
N LEU A 200 -2.92 -4.80 -23.41
CA LEU A 200 -3.09 -6.13 -22.83
C LEU A 200 -4.33 -6.19 -21.93
N CYS A 201 -4.54 -5.19 -21.06
CA CYS A 201 -5.74 -5.12 -20.23
C CYS A 201 -7.03 -5.17 -21.06
N GLU A 202 -7.09 -4.43 -22.18
CA GLU A 202 -8.25 -4.47 -23.06
C GLU A 202 -8.48 -5.85 -23.70
N LYS A 203 -7.41 -6.57 -24.05
CA LYS A 203 -7.52 -7.92 -24.61
C LYS A 203 -8.01 -8.92 -23.58
N LEU A 204 -7.47 -8.87 -22.36
CA LEU A 204 -7.86 -9.74 -21.26
C LEU A 204 -9.36 -9.61 -20.96
N VAL A 205 -9.83 -8.37 -20.75
CA VAL A 205 -11.25 -8.10 -20.46
C VAL A 205 -12.18 -8.53 -21.60
N ARG A 206 -11.75 -8.39 -22.87
CA ARG A 206 -12.54 -8.87 -24.02
C ARG A 206 -12.64 -10.39 -24.04
N ALA A 207 -11.54 -11.10 -23.83
CA ALA A 207 -11.52 -12.56 -23.79
C ALA A 207 -12.44 -13.12 -22.69
N SER A 208 -12.32 -12.58 -21.47
CA SER A 208 -13.18 -12.97 -20.34
C SER A 208 -14.67 -12.71 -20.59
N ALA A 209 -15.01 -11.65 -21.32
CA ALA A 209 -16.40 -11.37 -21.71
C ALA A 209 -16.94 -12.34 -22.77
N GLU A 210 -16.09 -12.87 -23.65
CA GLU A 210 -16.44 -13.88 -24.65
C GLU A 210 -16.65 -15.26 -24.01
N ASP A 211 -15.74 -15.68 -23.13
CA ASP A 211 -15.84 -16.93 -22.39
C ASP A 211 -17.09 -16.97 -21.51
N GLY A 212 -17.39 -15.87 -20.80
CA GLY A 212 -18.60 -15.74 -19.99
C GLY A 212 -19.91 -15.71 -20.78
N LYS A 213 -19.88 -15.40 -22.09
CA LYS A 213 -21.05 -15.52 -22.97
C LYS A 213 -21.23 -16.96 -23.43
N LEU A 214 -20.14 -17.62 -23.82
CA LEU A 214 -20.16 -19.01 -24.28
C LEU A 214 -20.64 -19.97 -23.18
N GLY A 215 -20.18 -19.77 -21.94
CA GLY A 215 -20.63 -20.57 -20.80
C GLY A 215 -22.11 -20.38 -20.46
N ARG A 216 -22.65 -19.17 -20.63
CA ARG A 216 -24.09 -18.90 -20.44
C ARG A 216 -24.95 -19.55 -21.53
N GLN A 217 -24.51 -19.48 -22.79
CA GLN A 217 -25.18 -20.16 -23.89
C GLN A 217 -25.22 -21.68 -23.69
N GLN A 218 -24.13 -22.29 -23.24
CA GLN A 218 -24.08 -23.73 -22.95
C GLN A 218 -24.96 -24.15 -21.78
N LEU A 219 -25.14 -23.30 -20.76
CA LEU A 219 -26.04 -23.56 -19.63
C LEU A 219 -27.52 -23.42 -20.03
N GLU A 220 -27.84 -22.46 -20.90
CA GLU A 220 -29.19 -22.28 -21.46
C GLU A 220 -29.58 -23.40 -22.42
N GLU A 221 -28.62 -23.95 -23.19
CA GLU A 221 -28.84 -25.11 -24.08
C GLU A 221 -28.95 -26.46 -23.33
N ALA A 222 -28.51 -26.51 -22.06
CA ALA A 222 -28.55 -27.70 -21.22
C ALA A 222 -29.78 -27.78 -20.28
N GLN A 223 -30.69 -26.80 -20.34
CA GLN A 223 -31.97 -26.74 -19.60
C GLN A 223 -33.15 -27.06 -20.52
#